data_AF-A0A420J807-F1
#
_entry.id   AF-A0A420J807-F1
#
_cell.length_a   1.000
_cell.length_b   1.000
_cell.length_c   1.000
_cell.angle_alpha   90.00
_cell.angle_beta   90.00
_cell.angle_gamma   90.00
#
_symmetry.space_group_name_H-M   'P 1'
#
loop_
_entity.id
_entity.type
_entity.pdbx_description
1 polymer ?
#
loop_
_entity_poly.entity_id
_entity_poly.type
_entity_poly.pdbx_seq_one_letter_code
_entity_poly.pdbx_strand_id
1 'polypeptide(L)'
;MNQIELEYNHSFSRELSNLQKCYWSDAQNYSGTQEESFNFKFLIFINNCKRSGIPPNIVPQAFPIMLHGSALDYFYHKCDGHTLTVKELHRQFIQRYENEEHRRNMERKWNCISLRKMILENQNLPMETVFRNLVYRLQQLQRLFDVAYEVKQYFAKN
;
A
#
# COMPACT_ATOMS: atom_id res chain seq x y z
N MET A 1 12.37 26.54 26.13
CA MET A 1 12.47 25.53 25.05
C MET A 1 12.16 24.20 25.72
N ASN A 2 10.91 23.75 25.70
CA ASN A 2 10.50 22.54 26.41
C ASN A 2 11.21 21.35 25.75
N GLN A 3 11.98 20.60 26.56
CA GLN A 3 12.54 19.33 26.14
C GLN A 3 11.38 18.40 25.78
N ILE A 4 11.38 17.92 24.54
CA ILE A 4 10.52 16.80 24.14
C ILE A 4 11.14 15.57 24.81
N GLU A 5 10.57 15.14 25.94
CA GLU A 5 10.89 13.85 26.53
C GLU A 5 10.35 12.77 25.59
N LEU A 6 11.26 12.13 24.85
CA LEU A 6 10.93 10.99 24.01
C LEU A 6 10.94 9.74 24.90
N GLU A 7 9.77 9.22 25.24
CA GLU A 7 9.65 7.90 25.86
C GLU A 7 10.00 6.81 24.82
N TYR A 8 11.25 6.35 24.84
CA TYR A 8 11.71 5.27 23.98
C TYR A 8 11.28 3.92 24.54
N ASN A 9 10.25 3.31 23.96
CA ASN A 9 9.94 1.91 24.21
C ASN A 9 10.88 1.03 23.35
N HIS A 10 12.07 0.73 23.87
CA HIS A 10 13.15 0.01 23.16
C HIS A 10 12.84 -1.47 22.83
N SER A 11 11.67 -1.97 23.25
CA SER A 11 11.33 -3.40 23.25
C SER A 11 11.23 -4.06 21.86
N PHE A 12 11.12 -3.30 20.77
CA PHE A 12 10.94 -3.84 19.41
C PHE A 12 11.87 -3.26 18.34
N SER A 13 12.97 -2.62 18.76
CA SER A 13 13.93 -1.97 17.84
C SER A 13 14.54 -2.94 16.82
N ARG A 14 14.80 -4.19 17.22
CA ARG A 14 15.35 -5.24 16.35
C ARG A 14 14.32 -5.69 15.31
N GLU A 15 13.09 -5.92 15.73
CA GLU A 15 11.98 -6.37 14.88
C GLU A 15 11.64 -5.28 13.85
N LEU A 16 11.62 -4.01 14.27
CA LEU A 16 11.45 -2.85 13.38
C LEU A 16 12.61 -2.74 12.37
N SER A 17 13.85 -2.95 12.80
CA SER A 17 15.01 -2.98 11.91
C SER A 17 14.91 -4.11 10.89
N ASN A 18 14.44 -5.29 11.29
CA ASN A 18 14.23 -6.43 10.40
C ASN A 18 13.09 -6.16 9.39
N LEU A 19 12.02 -5.50 9.83
CA LEU A 19 10.95 -5.06 8.95
C LEU A 19 11.44 -4.05 7.91
N GLN A 20 12.22 -3.04 8.32
CA GLN A 20 12.78 -2.07 7.38
C GLN A 20 13.67 -2.76 6.34
N LYS A 21 14.44 -3.78 6.74
CA LYS A 21 15.21 -4.62 5.81
C LYS A 21 14.35 -5.42 4.85
N CYS A 22 13.05 -5.64 5.06
CA CYS A 22 12.19 -6.32 4.09
C CYS A 22 11.81 -5.42 2.90
N TYR A 23 12.03 -4.10 3.02
CA TYR A 23 11.79 -3.11 1.97
C TYR A 23 13.10 -2.75 1.28
N TRP A 24 13.54 -3.61 0.35
CA TRP A 24 14.79 -3.41 -0.39
C TRP A 24 14.69 -2.41 -1.54
N SER A 25 13.47 -2.00 -1.89
CA SER A 25 13.19 -1.06 -2.97
C SER A 25 11.95 -0.23 -2.63
N ASP A 26 12.00 1.07 -2.91
CA ASP A 26 10.87 1.99 -2.76
C ASP A 26 9.62 1.53 -3.53
N ALA A 27 9.78 0.73 -4.59
CA ALA A 27 8.68 0.13 -5.33
C ALA A 27 7.81 -0.83 -4.49
N GLN A 28 8.27 -1.24 -3.30
CA GLN A 28 7.49 -2.03 -2.35
C GLN A 28 6.72 -1.14 -1.35
N ASN A 29 7.13 0.12 -1.19
CA ASN A 29 6.44 1.10 -0.35
C ASN A 29 5.20 1.62 -1.08
N TYR A 30 4.24 2.12 -0.33
CA TYR A 30 3.03 2.75 -0.85
C TYR A 30 3.22 4.26 -0.95
N SER A 31 3.03 4.84 -2.14
CA SER A 31 3.23 6.27 -2.42
C SER A 31 1.97 7.10 -2.25
N GLY A 32 0.81 6.46 -2.35
CA GLY A 32 -0.48 7.15 -2.53
C GLY A 32 -0.79 7.52 -3.97
N THR A 33 -0.05 6.99 -4.96
CA THR A 33 -0.34 7.22 -6.39
C THR A 33 -1.56 6.41 -6.84
N GLN A 34 -2.20 6.88 -7.93
CA GLN A 34 -3.43 6.27 -8.45
C GLN A 34 -3.24 4.88 -9.08
N GLU A 35 -2.01 4.42 -9.26
CA GLU A 35 -1.69 3.16 -9.93
C GLU A 35 -1.36 2.06 -8.94
N GLU A 36 -1.26 2.40 -7.66
CA GLU A 36 -0.96 1.46 -6.58
C GLU A 36 -2.22 1.13 -5.79
N SER A 37 -2.39 -0.15 -5.47
CA SER A 37 -3.39 -0.56 -4.47
C SER A 37 -2.80 -0.45 -3.07
N PHE A 38 -3.44 0.38 -2.25
CA PHE A 38 -3.18 0.42 -0.81
C PHE A 38 -3.45 -0.94 -0.17
N ASN A 39 -4.57 -1.60 -0.49
CA ASN A 39 -4.89 -2.92 0.07
C ASN A 39 -3.80 -3.97 -0.24
N PHE A 40 -3.31 -3.99 -1.48
CA PHE A 40 -2.21 -4.88 -1.86
C PHE A 40 -0.91 -4.59 -1.10
N LYS A 41 -0.53 -3.31 -0.99
CA LYS A 41 0.68 -2.91 -0.25
C LYS A 41 0.54 -3.17 1.25
N PHE A 42 -0.66 -2.98 1.79
CA PHE A 42 -0.99 -3.28 3.18
C PHE A 42 -0.90 -4.78 3.47
N LEU A 43 -1.35 -5.64 2.56
CA LEU A 43 -1.17 -7.09 2.69
C LEU A 43 0.32 -7.47 2.72
N ILE A 44 1.13 -6.90 1.82
CA ILE A 44 2.59 -7.10 1.81
C ILE A 44 3.18 -6.67 3.15
N PHE A 45 2.78 -5.51 3.66
CA PHE A 45 3.20 -5.01 4.96
C PHE A 45 2.85 -5.97 6.10
N ILE A 46 1.61 -6.44 6.18
CA ILE A 46 1.20 -7.41 7.22
C ILE A 46 2.03 -8.69 7.12
N ASN A 47 2.30 -9.19 5.92
CA ASN A 47 3.15 -10.37 5.72
C ASN A 47 4.60 -10.11 6.15
N ASN A 48 5.14 -8.92 5.87
CA ASN A 48 6.48 -8.54 6.32
C ASN A 48 6.53 -8.36 7.85
N CYS A 49 5.51 -7.78 8.48
CA CYS A 49 5.39 -7.70 9.94
C CYS A 49 5.45 -9.09 10.59
N LYS A 50 4.69 -10.05 10.05
CA LYS A 50 4.72 -11.45 10.52
C LYS A 50 6.10 -12.07 10.38
N ARG A 51 6.77 -11.87 9.24
CA ARG A 51 8.12 -12.41 8.97
C ARG A 51 9.19 -11.81 9.88
N SER A 52 9.02 -10.54 10.26
CA SER A 52 9.95 -9.81 11.13
C SER A 52 9.67 -9.97 12.62
N GLY A 53 8.61 -10.70 12.99
CA GLY A 53 8.23 -10.93 14.38
C GLY A 53 7.54 -9.74 15.07
N ILE A 54 6.97 -8.81 14.30
CA ILE A 54 6.21 -7.68 14.85
C ILE A 54 4.88 -8.19 15.41
N PRO A 55 4.61 -8.01 16.72
CA PRO A 55 3.32 -8.40 17.28
C PRO A 55 2.21 -7.41 16.91
N PRO A 56 0.92 -7.81 16.91
CA PRO A 56 -0.19 -6.99 16.43
C PRO A 56 -0.30 -5.60 17.07
N ASN A 57 0.03 -5.47 18.36
CA ASN A 57 -0.01 -4.19 19.10
C ASN A 57 1.07 -3.19 18.66
N ILE A 58 2.12 -3.66 17.99
CA ILE A 58 3.24 -2.82 17.50
C ILE A 58 3.07 -2.48 16.01
N VAL A 59 2.15 -3.14 15.31
CA VAL A 59 1.87 -2.86 13.89
C VAL A 59 1.51 -1.38 13.63
N PRO A 60 0.76 -0.65 14.48
CA PRO A 60 0.54 0.78 14.26
C PRO A 60 1.84 1.60 14.26
N GLN A 61 2.76 1.28 15.16
CA GLN A 61 4.08 1.93 15.26
C GLN A 61 4.96 1.61 14.05
N ALA A 62 4.85 0.39 13.52
CA ALA A 62 5.59 -0.05 12.34
C ALA A 62 5.01 0.47 11.01
N PHE A 63 3.77 0.97 11.02
CA PHE A 63 3.02 1.37 9.82
C PHE A 63 3.74 2.38 8.90
N PRO A 64 4.48 3.39 9.41
CA PRO A 64 5.18 4.35 8.53
C PRO A 64 6.23 3.69 7.63
N ILE A 65 6.78 2.53 8.02
CA ILE A 65 7.82 1.83 7.27
C ILE A 65 7.34 1.40 5.87
N MET A 66 6.04 1.11 5.71
CA MET A 66 5.47 0.72 4.41
C MET A 66 5.13 1.90 3.50
N LEU A 67 5.31 3.15 3.95
CA LEU A 67 4.88 4.35 3.24
C LEU A 67 6.09 5.10 2.65
N HIS A 68 5.83 5.90 1.63
CA HIS A 68 6.75 6.92 1.11
C HIS A 68 5.94 8.00 0.37
N GLY A 69 6.59 9.09 -0.04
CA GLY A 69 5.94 10.18 -0.79
C GLY A 69 4.70 10.74 -0.08
N SER A 70 3.65 11.06 -0.85
CA SER A 70 2.43 11.71 -0.34
C SER A 70 1.74 10.91 0.77
N ALA A 71 1.78 9.57 0.70
CA ALA A 71 1.22 8.70 1.73
C ALA A 71 1.92 8.85 3.09
N LEU A 72 3.24 8.99 3.09
CA LEU A 72 4.02 9.20 4.31
C LEU A 72 3.78 10.61 4.88
N ASP A 73 3.72 11.63 4.02
CA ASP A 73 3.39 13.00 4.44
C ASP A 73 2.01 13.07 5.11
N TYR A 74 1.03 12.37 4.53
CA TYR A 74 -0.31 12.27 5.12
C TYR A 74 -0.30 11.58 6.49
N PHE A 75 0.49 10.52 6.66
CA PHE A 75 0.64 9.85 7.96
C PHE A 75 1.13 10.84 9.02
N TYR A 76 2.25 11.51 8.79
CA TYR A 76 2.81 12.43 9.79
C TYR A 76 1.94 13.67 10.04
N HIS A 77 1.13 14.09 9.07
CA HIS A 77 0.27 15.26 9.25
C HIS A 77 -1.08 14.94 9.92
N LYS A 78 -1.64 13.75 9.72
CA LYS A 78 -3.01 13.41 10.16
C LYS A 78 -3.12 12.23 11.12
N CYS A 79 -2.12 11.35 11.16
CA CYS A 79 -2.17 10.11 11.92
C CYS A 79 -1.19 10.11 13.10
N ASP A 80 -0.03 10.75 12.93
CA ASP A 80 0.98 10.82 13.98
C ASP A 80 0.48 11.60 15.21
N GLY A 81 0.92 11.20 16.40
CA GLY A 81 0.46 11.75 17.68
C GLY A 81 -0.93 11.26 18.16
N HIS A 82 -1.63 10.44 17.38
CA HIS A 82 -2.88 9.81 17.79
C HIS A 82 -2.67 8.32 18.08
N THR A 83 -3.25 7.79 19.16
CA THR A 83 -3.22 6.34 19.47
C THR A 83 -4.19 5.59 18.55
N LEU A 84 -3.90 5.58 17.26
CA LEU A 84 -4.71 4.90 16.26
C LEU A 84 -4.37 3.42 16.21
N THR A 85 -5.42 2.60 16.14
CA THR A 85 -5.29 1.18 15.82
C THR A 85 -4.93 0.99 14.34
N VAL A 86 -4.37 -0.17 14.01
CA VAL A 86 -4.08 -0.54 12.61
C VAL A 86 -5.33 -0.46 11.73
N LYS A 87 -6.50 -0.82 12.30
CA LYS A 87 -7.77 -0.80 11.60
C LYS A 87 -8.22 0.62 11.26
N GLU A 88 -7.99 1.57 12.18
CA GLU A 88 -8.29 2.98 11.93
C GLU A 88 -7.33 3.59 10.92
N LEU A 89 -6.03 3.28 10.99
CA LEU A 89 -5.05 3.67 9.99
C LEU A 89 -5.44 3.16 8.60
N HIS A 90 -5.75 1.85 8.49
CA HIS A 90 -6.21 1.25 7.24
C HIS A 90 -7.44 1.98 6.68
N ARG A 91 -8.46 2.22 7.52
CA ARG A 91 -9.67 2.94 7.12
C ARG A 91 -9.36 4.36 6.62
N GLN A 92 -8.50 5.11 7.30
CA GLN A 92 -8.15 6.48 6.88
C GLN A 92 -7.47 6.49 5.50
N PHE A 93 -6.55 5.56 5.27
CA PHE A 93 -5.86 5.45 3.99
C PHE A 93 -6.79 5.04 2.84
N ILE A 94 -7.70 4.08 3.06
CA ILE A 94 -8.75 3.74 2.08
C ILE A 94 -9.61 4.96 1.75
N GLN A 95 -10.10 5.68 2.77
CA GLN A 95 -10.93 6.86 2.54
C GLN A 95 -10.21 7.98 1.80
N ARG A 96 -8.90 8.13 2.02
CA ARG A 96 -8.09 9.21 1.44
C ARG A 96 -7.63 8.91 0.01
N TYR A 97 -7.28 7.66 -0.30
CA TYR A 97 -6.62 7.28 -1.55
C TYR A 97 -7.42 6.31 -2.43
N GLU A 98 -8.21 5.41 -1.84
CA GLU A 98 -9.04 4.43 -2.56
C GLU A 98 -10.55 4.73 -2.39
N ASN A 99 -10.92 5.99 -2.51
CA ASN A 99 -12.32 6.41 -2.39
C ASN A 99 -13.17 6.02 -3.62
N GLU A 100 -14.48 6.27 -3.54
CA GLU A 100 -15.43 5.97 -4.63
C GLU A 100 -15.07 6.63 -5.98
N GLU A 101 -14.45 7.80 -5.94
CA GLU A 101 -13.98 8.46 -7.16
C GLU A 101 -12.79 7.72 -7.79
N HIS A 102 -11.83 7.31 -6.96
CA HIS A 102 -10.71 6.46 -7.38
C HIS A 102 -11.23 5.16 -8.01
N ARG A 103 -12.17 4.47 -7.35
CA ARG A 103 -12.80 3.24 -7.86
C ARG A 103 -13.43 3.46 -9.24
N ARG A 104 -14.26 4.50 -9.40
CA ARG A 104 -14.88 4.84 -10.70
C ARG A 104 -13.84 5.15 -11.78
N ASN A 105 -12.77 5.87 -11.43
CA ASN A 105 -11.70 6.17 -12.37
C ASN A 105 -10.94 4.91 -12.79
N MET A 106 -10.72 3.97 -11.88
CA MET A 106 -10.11 2.68 -12.21
C MET A 106 -11.02 1.81 -13.08
N GLU A 107 -12.33 1.79 -12.82
CA GLU A 107 -13.31 1.11 -13.68
C GLU A 107 -13.35 1.69 -15.09
N ARG A 108 -13.28 3.02 -15.21
CA ARG A 108 -13.14 3.68 -16.53
C ARG A 108 -11.85 3.28 -17.23
N LYS A 109 -10.72 3.22 -16.50
CA LYS A 109 -9.44 2.76 -17.06
C LYS A 109 -9.55 1.30 -17.53
N TRP A 110 -10.13 0.41 -16.72
CA TRP A 110 -10.38 -0.98 -17.07
C TRP A 110 -11.19 -1.11 -18.37
N ASN A 111 -12.33 -0.44 -18.45
CA ASN A 111 -13.19 -0.46 -19.63
C ASN A 111 -12.53 0.16 -20.87
N CYS A 112 -11.58 1.07 -20.67
CA CYS A 112 -10.80 1.67 -21.75
C CYS A 112 -9.66 0.78 -22.25
N ILE A 113 -9.25 -0.25 -21.49
CA ILE A 113 -8.20 -1.17 -21.89
C ILE A 113 -8.76 -2.12 -22.94
N SER A 114 -8.26 -1.98 -24.18
CA SER A 114 -8.49 -2.96 -25.23
C SER A 114 -7.19 -3.23 -25.97
N LEU A 115 -7.00 -4.49 -26.38
CA LEU A 115 -5.85 -4.91 -27.19
C LEU A 115 -5.75 -4.05 -28.46
N ARG A 116 -6.91 -3.75 -29.08
CA ARG A 116 -7.00 -2.89 -30.27
C ARG A 116 -6.44 -1.49 -30.01
N LYS A 117 -6.82 -0.85 -28.89
CA LYS A 117 -6.34 0.47 -28.51
C LYS A 117 -4.85 0.47 -28.20
N MET A 118 -4.35 -0.55 -27.51
CA MET A 118 -2.91 -0.65 -27.21
C MET A 118 -2.05 -0.90 -28.46
N ILE A 119 -2.53 -1.68 -29.43
CA ILE A 119 -1.86 -1.85 -30.73
C ILE A 119 -1.82 -0.52 -31.49
N LEU A 120 -2.93 0.23 -31.49
CA LEU A 120 -3.01 1.54 -32.15
C LEU A 120 -2.09 2.59 -31.50
N GLU A 121 -1.94 2.55 -30.17
CA GLU A 121 -1.06 3.44 -29.40
C GLU A 121 0.43 3.03 -29.45
N ASN A 122 0.74 1.79 -29.82
CA ASN A 122 2.10 1.24 -29.80
C ASN A 122 2.49 0.57 -31.12
N GLN A 123 2.20 1.22 -32.25
CA GLN A 123 2.46 0.68 -33.60
C GLN A 123 3.94 0.37 -33.87
N ASN A 124 4.85 0.97 -33.10
CA ASN A 124 6.29 0.80 -33.24
C ASN A 124 6.88 -0.31 -32.35
N LEU A 125 6.06 -0.98 -31.53
CA LEU A 125 6.52 -2.06 -30.65
C LEU A 125 6.15 -3.43 -31.21
N PRO A 126 6.98 -4.47 -30.97
CA PRO A 126 6.61 -5.84 -31.27
C PRO A 126 5.28 -6.21 -30.58
N MET A 127 4.43 -6.97 -31.28
CA MET A 127 3.11 -7.37 -30.76
C MET A 127 3.21 -8.11 -29.43
N GLU A 128 4.28 -8.88 -29.23
CA GLU A 128 4.59 -9.54 -27.97
C GLU A 128 4.76 -8.55 -26.81
N THR A 129 5.50 -7.45 -27.01
CA THR A 129 5.69 -6.39 -26.01
C THR A 129 4.36 -5.70 -25.70
N VAL A 130 3.56 -5.41 -26.72
CA VAL A 130 2.22 -4.81 -26.56
C VAL A 130 1.31 -5.73 -25.73
N PHE A 131 1.34 -7.04 -25.99
CA PHE A 131 0.57 -8.03 -25.25
C PHE A 131 1.05 -8.17 -23.80
N ARG A 132 2.36 -8.23 -23.55
CA ARG A 132 2.91 -8.26 -22.18
C ARG A 132 2.51 -7.02 -21.38
N ASN A 133 2.56 -5.83 -21.99
CA ASN A 133 2.14 -4.59 -21.36
C ASN A 133 0.64 -4.57 -21.04
N LEU A 134 -0.20 -5.13 -21.92
CA LEU A 134 -1.63 -5.30 -21.68
C LEU A 134 -1.88 -6.20 -20.47
N VAL A 135 -1.27 -7.39 -20.46
CA VAL A 135 -1.41 -8.35 -19.36
C VAL A 135 -0.94 -7.73 -18.04
N TYR A 136 0.19 -7.02 -18.04
CA TYR A 136 0.68 -6.32 -16.86
C TYR A 136 -0.32 -5.28 -16.34
N ARG A 137 -0.90 -4.44 -17.22
CA ARG A 137 -1.92 -3.45 -16.84
C ARG A 137 -3.19 -4.09 -16.27
N LEU A 138 -3.66 -5.18 -16.88
CA LEU A 138 -4.82 -5.93 -16.39
C LEU A 138 -4.56 -6.55 -15.01
N GLN A 139 -3.38 -7.14 -14.81
CA GLN A 139 -2.99 -7.70 -13.50
C GLN A 139 -2.91 -6.62 -12.41
N GLN A 140 -2.42 -5.42 -12.74
CA GLN A 140 -2.39 -4.30 -11.79
C GLN A 140 -3.79 -3.87 -11.37
N LEU A 141 -4.70 -3.75 -12.34
CA LEU A 141 -6.09 -3.42 -12.04
C LEU A 141 -6.80 -4.54 -11.28
N GLN A 142 -6.55 -5.81 -11.59
CA GLN A 142 -7.12 -6.92 -10.84
C GLN A 142 -6.74 -6.86 -9.35
N ARG A 143 -5.47 -6.55 -9.04
CA ARG A 143 -4.99 -6.42 -7.64
C ARG A 143 -5.72 -5.33 -6.86
N LEU A 144 -6.19 -4.27 -7.52
CA LEU A 144 -6.99 -3.22 -6.89
C LEU A 144 -8.38 -3.72 -6.44
N PHE A 145 -8.92 -4.77 -7.07
CA PHE A 145 -10.27 -5.28 -6.78
C PHE A 145 -10.28 -6.52 -5.85
N ASP A 146 -9.26 -7.38 -5.89
CA ASP A 146 -9.29 -8.72 -5.28
C ASP A 146 -8.88 -8.75 -3.78
N VAL A 147 -7.97 -7.86 -3.37
CA VAL A 147 -7.27 -7.97 -2.08
C VAL A 147 -8.15 -7.64 -0.84
N ALA A 148 -9.36 -7.15 -1.07
CA ALA A 148 -10.29 -6.80 0.01
C ALA A 148 -10.66 -8.00 0.91
N TYR A 149 -10.64 -9.24 0.41
CA TYR A 149 -11.00 -10.43 1.20
C TYR A 149 -9.95 -10.80 2.26
N GLU A 150 -8.67 -10.82 1.88
CA GLU A 150 -7.58 -11.22 2.77
C GLU A 150 -7.36 -10.22 3.90
N VAL A 151 -7.50 -8.93 3.58
CA VAL A 151 -7.44 -7.84 4.58
C VAL A 151 -8.60 -7.96 5.57
N LYS A 152 -9.82 -8.29 5.11
CA LYS A 152 -10.97 -8.54 6.02
C LYS A 152 -10.70 -9.70 6.97
N GLN A 153 -10.09 -10.79 6.49
CA GLN A 153 -9.72 -11.93 7.32
C GLN A 153 -8.68 -11.58 8.40
N TYR A 154 -7.71 -10.72 8.08
CA TYR A 154 -6.74 -10.23 9.07
C TYR A 154 -7.43 -9.52 10.24
N PHE A 155 -8.33 -8.57 9.94
CA PHE A 155 -9.09 -7.83 10.95
C PHE A 155 -10.18 -8.63 11.67
N ALA A 156 -10.52 -9.83 11.19
CA ALA A 156 -11.43 -10.71 11.90
C ALA A 156 -10.73 -11.55 13.00
N LYS A 157 -9.40 -11.69 12.91
CA LYS A 157 -8.59 -12.54 13.80
C LYS A 157 -7.78 -11.76 14.84
N ASN A 158 -7.68 -10.45 14.70
CA ASN A 158 -6.90 -9.53 15.54
C ASN A 158 -7.72 -8.28 15.83
#